data_AF-A0AAW5PK92-F1
#
_entry.id   AF-A0AAW5PK92-F1
#
_cell.length_a   1.000
_cell.length_b   1.000
_cell.length_c   1.000
_cell.angle_alpha   90.00
_cell.angle_beta   90.00
_cell.angle_gamma   90.00
#
_symmetry.space_group_name_H-M   'P 1'
#
loop_
_entity.id
_entity.type
_entity.pdbx_description
1 polymer ?
#
loop_
_entity_poly.entity_id
_entity_poly.type
_entity_poly.pdbx_seq_one_letter_code
_entity_poly.pdbx_strand_id
1 'polypeptide(L)'
;MAPAMKRLLSLLLLASCVATAASAQAAEPAAPADCITLSSDQQVVRNRADRDVLLRNGDQHYLVRFERSCTSAAMSPKLTFATPGQDGQLCGAGVTKLQTSSQSCAVAAVEPLSAEEFARKARMRR
;
A
#
# COMPACT_ATOMS: atom_id res chain seq x y z
N MET A 1 22.71 -29.62 69.77
CA MET A 1 24.10 -29.21 69.48
C MET A 1 24.13 -28.68 68.04
N ALA A 2 24.19 -27.35 67.84
CA ALA A 2 24.55 -26.79 66.53
C ALA A 2 26.07 -26.93 66.33
N PRO A 3 26.57 -26.87 65.09
CA PRO A 3 27.22 -25.60 64.73
C PRO A 3 27.16 -25.17 63.24
N ALA A 4 27.33 -23.86 63.08
CA ALA A 4 28.16 -23.16 62.08
C ALA A 4 27.76 -23.16 60.58
N MET A 5 26.89 -22.21 60.26
CA MET A 5 27.16 -21.05 59.39
C MET A 5 28.47 -21.07 58.57
N LYS A 6 28.35 -21.20 57.24
CA LYS A 6 29.39 -20.75 56.28
C LYS A 6 28.74 -20.15 55.03
N ARG A 7 29.17 -18.93 54.73
CA ARG A 7 28.70 -18.03 53.69
C ARG A 7 28.85 -18.62 52.30
N LEU A 8 27.82 -18.47 51.45
CA LEU A 8 27.96 -18.44 50.00
C LEU A 8 27.12 -17.27 49.47
N LEU A 9 27.81 -16.19 49.09
CA LEU A 9 27.26 -15.19 48.19
C LEU A 9 27.06 -15.85 46.82
N SER A 10 25.91 -15.64 46.20
CA SER A 10 25.83 -15.58 44.73
C SER A 10 24.66 -14.71 44.33
N LEU A 11 25.01 -13.59 43.69
CA LEU A 11 24.11 -12.66 43.04
C LEU A 11 23.33 -13.39 41.95
N LEU A 12 22.00 -13.32 41.99
CA LEU A 12 21.14 -13.65 40.86
C LEU A 12 20.46 -12.36 40.40
N LEU A 13 21.16 -11.60 39.54
CA LEU A 13 20.53 -10.62 38.67
C LEU A 13 19.80 -11.39 37.57
N LEU A 14 18.48 -11.61 37.73
CA LEU A 14 17.63 -11.94 36.59
C LEU A 14 17.18 -10.62 35.96
N ALA A 15 17.97 -10.15 34.98
CA ALA A 15 17.54 -9.12 34.06
C ALA A 15 16.40 -9.67 33.20
N SER A 16 15.20 -9.14 33.43
CA SER A 16 14.01 -9.37 32.63
C SER A 16 14.18 -8.72 31.25
N CYS A 17 14.64 -9.50 30.27
CA CYS A 17 14.50 -9.13 28.87
C CYS A 17 13.04 -9.34 28.44
N VAL A 18 12.21 -8.33 28.66
CA VAL A 18 10.90 -8.23 28.00
C VAL A 18 11.18 -7.75 26.58
N ALA A 19 11.48 -8.69 25.69
CA ALA A 19 11.44 -8.43 24.25
C ALA A 19 9.96 -8.34 23.85
N THR A 20 9.35 -7.16 23.99
CA THR A 20 8.15 -6.84 23.23
C THR A 20 8.53 -6.85 21.76
N ALA A 21 8.29 -7.99 21.11
CA ALA A 21 8.28 -8.08 19.67
C ALA A 21 7.32 -7.02 19.17
N ALA A 22 7.85 -6.02 18.46
CA ALA A 22 7.04 -5.12 17.67
C ALA A 22 6.23 -6.02 16.73
N SER A 23 4.93 -6.10 16.99
CA SER A 23 4.00 -6.68 16.04
C SER A 23 4.12 -5.81 14.79
N ALA A 24 4.80 -6.31 13.78
CA ALA A 24 4.57 -5.85 12.43
C ALA A 24 3.11 -6.18 12.15
N GLN A 25 2.23 -5.20 12.26
CA GLN A 25 0.90 -5.31 11.68
C GLN A 25 1.13 -5.46 10.18
N ALA A 26 1.22 -6.72 9.72
CA ALA A 26 0.93 -7.05 8.35
C ALA A 26 -0.49 -6.54 8.14
N ALA A 27 -0.61 -5.40 7.47
CA ALA A 27 -1.89 -4.92 6.98
C ALA A 27 -2.49 -6.07 6.20
N GLU A 28 -3.58 -6.65 6.71
CA GLU A 28 -4.31 -7.66 5.97
C GLU A 28 -4.62 -7.08 4.59
N PRO A 29 -4.35 -7.82 3.48
CA PRO A 29 -4.81 -7.39 2.18
C PRO A 29 -6.34 -7.36 2.23
N ALA A 30 -6.91 -6.16 2.29
CA ALA A 30 -8.35 -5.98 2.28
C ALA A 30 -8.94 -6.70 1.06
N ALA A 31 -9.99 -7.49 1.30
CA ALA A 31 -10.71 -8.22 0.26
C ALA A 31 -11.14 -7.26 -0.87
N PRO A 32 -10.98 -7.61 -2.15
CA PRO A 32 -11.30 -6.69 -3.22
C PRO A 32 -12.80 -6.74 -3.55
N ALA A 33 -13.55 -5.72 -3.12
CA ALA A 33 -14.74 -5.19 -3.81
C ALA A 33 -15.31 -3.92 -3.15
N ASP A 34 -14.47 -2.95 -2.73
CA ASP A 34 -14.97 -1.65 -2.26
C ASP A 34 -14.36 -0.53 -3.10
N CYS A 35 -15.21 0.19 -3.81
CA CYS A 35 -14.82 1.43 -4.46
C CYS A 35 -14.26 2.40 -3.42
N ILE A 36 -13.15 3.06 -3.74
CA ILE A 36 -12.61 4.12 -2.90
C ILE A 36 -13.10 5.48 -3.41
N THR A 37 -13.38 6.40 -2.48
CA THR A 37 -13.64 7.79 -2.83
C THR A 37 -12.30 8.51 -3.05
N LEU A 38 -12.15 9.12 -4.22
CA LEU A 38 -10.99 9.90 -4.58
C LEU A 38 -11.07 11.28 -3.90
N SER A 39 -10.02 11.61 -3.17
CA SER A 39 -9.81 12.92 -2.57
C SER A 39 -9.33 13.94 -3.60
N SER A 40 -9.46 15.22 -3.28
CA SER A 40 -8.93 16.32 -4.10
C SER A 40 -7.40 16.33 -4.16
N ASP A 41 -6.70 15.74 -3.18
CA ASP A 41 -5.24 15.61 -3.13
C ASP A 41 -4.76 14.25 -3.66
N GLN A 42 -5.52 13.65 -4.57
CA GLN A 42 -5.06 12.44 -5.24
C GLN A 42 -3.87 12.73 -6.14
N GLN A 43 -2.91 11.81 -6.16
CA GLN A 43 -1.78 11.84 -7.08
C GLN A 43 -1.60 10.47 -7.74
N VAL A 44 -1.73 10.44 -9.06
CA VAL A 44 -1.36 9.28 -9.85
C VAL A 44 0.13 9.32 -10.14
N VAL A 45 0.80 8.27 -9.72
CA VAL A 45 2.20 8.03 -9.89
C VAL A 45 2.37 6.93 -10.95
N ARG A 46 3.02 7.27 -12.06
CA ARG A 46 3.32 6.31 -13.12
C ARG A 46 4.30 5.26 -12.62
N ASN A 47 3.91 4.00 -12.58
CA ASN A 47 4.88 2.93 -12.42
C ASN A 47 5.47 2.62 -13.81
N ARG A 48 6.70 2.12 -13.88
CA ARG A 48 7.45 1.91 -15.15
C ARG A 48 6.73 1.06 -16.21
N ALA A 49 5.64 0.40 -15.85
CA ALA A 49 4.91 -0.55 -16.67
C ALA A 49 3.59 0.05 -17.19
N ASP A 50 3.16 -0.47 -18.32
CA ASP A 50 1.84 -0.23 -18.90
C ASP A 50 0.73 -1.00 -18.18
N ARG A 51 1.04 -1.79 -17.13
CA ARG A 51 0.09 -2.67 -16.45
C ARG A 51 -0.48 -2.11 -15.16
N ASP A 52 0.16 -1.11 -14.59
CA ASP A 52 -0.30 -0.52 -13.34
C ASP A 52 0.19 0.92 -13.15
N VAL A 53 -0.49 1.62 -12.24
CA VAL A 53 -0.06 2.91 -11.71
C VAL A 53 -0.18 2.86 -10.19
N LEU A 54 0.65 3.65 -9.51
CA LEU A 54 0.48 3.87 -8.09
C LEU A 54 -0.46 5.07 -7.90
N LEU A 55 -1.29 5.02 -6.87
CA LEU A 55 -2.19 6.11 -6.50
C LEU A 55 -1.92 6.47 -5.04
N ARG A 56 -1.67 7.76 -4.80
CA ARG A 56 -1.78 8.35 -3.46
C ARG A 56 -3.12 9.04 -3.37
N ASN A 57 -3.88 8.80 -2.31
CA ASN A 57 -5.18 9.37 -2.06
C ASN A 57 -5.23 9.88 -0.61
N GLY A 58 -4.79 11.13 -0.41
CA GLY A 58 -4.45 11.62 0.94
C GLY A 58 -3.33 10.77 1.55
N ASP A 59 -3.58 10.20 2.73
CA ASP A 59 -2.62 9.32 3.43
C ASP A 59 -2.68 7.85 2.98
N GLN A 60 -3.69 7.49 2.18
CA GLN A 60 -3.85 6.13 1.67
C GLN A 60 -3.10 5.94 0.35
N HIS A 61 -2.56 4.75 0.16
CA HIS A 61 -1.74 4.42 -1.00
C HIS A 61 -2.26 3.14 -1.65
N TYR A 62 -2.23 3.10 -2.98
CA TYR A 62 -2.78 1.99 -3.74
C TYR A 62 -1.91 1.64 -4.95
N LEU A 63 -1.96 0.37 -5.35
CA LEU A 63 -1.59 -0.10 -6.68
C LEU A 63 -2.86 -0.29 -7.50
N VAL A 64 -2.98 0.45 -8.59
CA VAL A 64 -4.10 0.34 -9.51
C VAL A 64 -3.64 -0.49 -10.71
N ARG A 65 -4.19 -1.70 -10.83
CA ARG A 65 -3.86 -2.63 -11.92
C ARG A 65 -4.85 -2.49 -13.05
N PHE A 66 -4.37 -2.56 -14.29
CA PHE A 66 -5.21 -2.57 -15.48
C PHE A 66 -5.48 -3.99 -15.98
N GLU A 67 -6.65 -4.21 -16.58
CA GLU A 67 -7.00 -5.50 -17.18
C GLU A 67 -6.06 -5.88 -18.33
N ARG A 68 -5.61 -4.87 -19.08
CA ARG A 68 -4.71 -4.99 -20.23
C ARG A 68 -3.65 -3.90 -20.15
N SER A 69 -2.63 -4.01 -21.00
CA SER A 69 -1.64 -2.95 -21.18
C SER A 69 -2.34 -1.64 -21.51
N CYS A 70 -1.95 -0.61 -20.77
CA CYS A 70 -2.29 0.78 -20.93
C CYS A 70 -1.01 1.58 -21.22
N THR A 71 -0.42 1.38 -22.40
CA THR A 71 0.85 2.03 -22.78
C THR A 71 0.79 3.55 -22.65
N SER A 72 -0.36 4.14 -22.96
CA SER A 72 -0.57 5.58 -22.84
C SER A 72 -0.52 6.09 -21.39
N ALA A 73 -0.75 5.25 -20.37
CA ALA A 73 -0.66 5.68 -18.97
C ALA A 73 0.76 6.14 -18.58
N ALA A 74 1.80 5.55 -19.18
CA ALA A 74 3.18 5.90 -18.93
C ALA A 74 3.59 7.25 -19.55
N MET A 75 2.92 7.69 -20.62
CA MET A 75 3.32 8.86 -21.41
C MET A 75 2.33 10.02 -21.33
N SER A 76 1.07 9.77 -20.99
CA SER A 76 0.03 10.78 -21.07
C SER A 76 0.23 11.86 -20.01
N PRO A 77 0.16 13.15 -20.37
CA PRO A 77 0.31 14.25 -19.42
C PRO A 77 -0.86 14.33 -18.44
N LYS A 78 -2.04 13.82 -18.81
CA LYS A 78 -3.24 13.82 -18.00
C LYS A 78 -3.76 12.40 -17.83
N LEU A 79 -3.98 12.03 -16.57
CA LEU A 79 -4.54 10.76 -16.15
C LEU A 79 -5.79 11.07 -15.32
N THR A 80 -6.93 10.49 -15.68
CA THR A 80 -8.18 10.73 -14.95
C THR A 80 -8.96 9.42 -14.83
N PHE A 81 -9.35 9.06 -13.62
CA PHE A 81 -10.25 7.95 -13.40
C PHE A 81 -11.68 8.38 -13.66
N ALA A 82 -12.42 7.59 -14.42
CA ALA A 82 -13.82 7.80 -14.72
C ALA A 82 -14.61 6.54 -14.38
N THR A 83 -15.60 6.70 -13.51
CA THR A 83 -16.48 5.62 -13.04
C THR A 83 -17.90 5.99 -13.44
N PRO A 84 -18.54 5.23 -14.36
CA PRO A 84 -19.86 5.58 -14.85
C PRO A 84 -20.89 5.73 -13.71
N GLY A 85 -21.55 6.90 -13.66
CA GLY A 85 -22.59 7.20 -12.66
C GLY A 85 -22.08 7.47 -11.24
N GLN A 86 -20.76 7.44 -11.00
CA GLN A 86 -20.15 7.61 -9.68
C GLN A 86 -18.87 8.45 -9.78
N ASP A 87 -19.04 9.74 -10.06
CA ASP A 87 -17.92 10.67 -10.18
C ASP A 87 -17.10 10.71 -8.88
N GLY A 88 -15.78 10.74 -9.05
CA GLY A 88 -14.85 10.74 -7.91
C GLY A 88 -14.72 9.38 -7.21
N GLN A 89 -15.25 8.29 -7.74
CA GLN A 89 -14.96 6.95 -7.23
C GLN A 89 -13.93 6.21 -8.09
N LEU A 90 -13.15 5.34 -7.46
CA LEU A 90 -12.26 4.39 -8.11
C LEU A 90 -12.58 2.98 -7.61
N CYS A 91 -13.01 2.14 -8.55
CA CYS A 91 -13.43 0.77 -8.36
C CYS A 91 -12.56 -0.17 -9.20
N GLY A 92 -12.41 -1.41 -8.75
CA GLY A 92 -11.83 -2.49 -9.56
C GLY A 92 -12.83 -3.12 -10.53
N ALA A 93 -12.51 -4.34 -10.97
CA ALA A 93 -13.37 -5.22 -11.79
C ALA A 93 -13.86 -4.60 -13.12
N GLY A 94 -13.08 -3.71 -13.70
CA GLY A 94 -13.36 -3.06 -14.98
C GLY A 94 -14.39 -1.94 -14.94
N VAL A 95 -14.94 -1.65 -13.75
CA VAL A 95 -15.96 -0.61 -13.56
C VAL A 95 -15.38 0.77 -13.82
N THR A 96 -14.21 1.06 -13.24
CA THR A 96 -13.49 2.32 -13.49
C THR A 96 -12.58 2.20 -14.70
N LYS A 97 -12.53 3.27 -15.49
CA LYS A 97 -11.59 3.42 -16.59
C LYS A 97 -10.61 4.54 -16.30
N LEU A 98 -9.32 4.27 -16.51
CA LEU A 98 -8.31 5.31 -16.61
C LEU A 98 -8.37 5.92 -18.01
N GLN A 99 -8.77 7.19 -18.07
CA GLN A 99 -8.73 8.01 -19.28
C GLN A 99 -7.34 8.63 -19.42
N THR A 100 -6.75 8.43 -20.59
CA THR A 100 -5.52 9.09 -21.01
C THR A 100 -5.81 9.95 -22.24
N SER A 101 -4.80 10.64 -22.75
CA SER A 101 -4.90 11.44 -23.99
C SER A 101 -5.20 10.60 -25.24
N SER A 102 -4.94 9.29 -25.24
CA SER A 102 -5.06 8.44 -26.43
C SER A 102 -5.70 7.08 -26.21
N GLN A 103 -5.93 6.67 -24.95
CA GLN A 103 -6.50 5.37 -24.60
C GLN A 103 -7.45 5.49 -23.40
N SER A 104 -8.30 4.48 -23.27
CA SER A 104 -9.15 4.26 -22.11
C SER A 104 -8.92 2.85 -21.61
N CYS A 105 -8.45 2.71 -20.37
CA CYS A 105 -7.97 1.44 -19.84
C CYS A 105 -8.79 1.02 -18.63
N ALA A 106 -9.38 -0.17 -18.68
CA ALA A 106 -10.17 -0.72 -17.59
C ALA A 106 -9.27 -1.06 -16.37
N VAL A 107 -9.69 -0.64 -15.19
CA VAL A 107 -9.04 -0.94 -13.92
C VAL A 107 -9.50 -2.32 -13.45
N ALA A 108 -8.59 -3.28 -13.39
CA ALA A 108 -8.87 -4.64 -12.91
C ALA A 108 -8.98 -4.69 -11.39
N ALA A 109 -8.06 -4.04 -10.69
CA ALA A 109 -7.98 -4.11 -9.23
C ALA A 109 -7.38 -2.83 -8.64
N VAL A 110 -7.78 -2.53 -7.41
CA VAL A 110 -7.28 -1.43 -6.59
C VAL A 110 -6.78 -2.05 -5.29
N GLU A 111 -5.48 -2.26 -5.19
CA GLU A 111 -4.86 -2.94 -4.06
C GLU A 111 -4.28 -1.91 -3.09
N PRO A 112 -4.62 -1.96 -1.80
CA PRO A 112 -3.99 -1.09 -0.82
C PRO A 112 -2.49 -1.40 -0.70
N LEU A 113 -1.70 -0.35 -0.46
CA LEU A 113 -0.27 -0.44 -0.21
C LEU A 113 0.05 0.26 1.11
N SER A 114 1.05 -0.24 1.83
CA SER A 114 1.69 0.55 2.87
C SER A 114 2.44 1.75 2.26
N ALA A 115 2.63 2.81 3.06
CA ALA A 115 3.41 3.97 2.65
C ALA A 115 4.86 3.59 2.26
N GLU A 116 5.45 2.61 2.94
CA GLU A 116 6.80 2.12 2.65
C GLU A 116 6.87 1.42 1.28
N GLU A 117 5.92 0.54 0.98
CA GLU A 117 5.83 -0.14 -0.30
C GLU A 117 5.56 0.81 -1.46
N PHE A 118 4.66 1.76 -1.25
CA PHE A 118 4.40 2.83 -2.21
C PHE A 118 5.69 3.60 -2.50
N ALA A 119 6.39 4.06 -1.45
CA ALA A 119 7.62 4.82 -1.59
C ALA A 119 8.74 4.00 -2.28
N ARG A 120 8.85 2.71 -1.96
CA ARG A 120 9.80 1.79 -2.62
C ARG A 120 9.52 1.68 -4.11
N LYS A 121 8.29 1.36 -4.51
CA LYS A 121 7.88 1.24 -5.93
C LYS A 121 8.00 2.59 -6.64
N ALA A 122 7.64 3.67 -5.96
CA ALA A 122 7.82 5.05 -6.44
C ALA A 122 9.29 5.39 -6.73
N ARG A 123 10.25 4.95 -5.92
CA ARG A 123 11.67 5.25 -6.17
C ARG A 123 12.23 4.48 -7.36
N MET A 124 11.74 3.26 -7.60
CA MET A 124 12.11 2.40 -8.72
C MET A 124 11.62 2.91 -10.10
N ARG A 125 11.05 4.12 -10.17
CA ARG A 125 10.64 4.80 -11.41
C ARG A 125 11.80 5.41 -12.21
N ARG A 126 12.94 5.71 -11.56
CA ARG A 126 14.09 6.43 -12.14
C ARG A 126 14.89 5.59 -13.10
#